data_AF-A0A966Q0A4-F1
#
_entry.id   AF-A0A966Q0A4-F1
#
_cell.length_a   1.000
_cell.length_b   1.000
_cell.length_c   1.000
_cell.angle_alpha   90.00
_cell.angle_beta   90.00
_cell.angle_gamma   90.00
#
_symmetry.space_group_name_H-M   'P 1'
#
loop_
_entity.id
_entity.type
_entity.pdbx_description
1 polymer ?
#
loop_
_entity_poly.entity_id
_entity_poly.type
_entity_poly.pdbx_seq_one_letter_code
_entity_poly.pdbx_strand_id
1 'polypeptide(L)'
;MTLLSSVHSKYLDVFVAKQVKTSISQADSNVYLTFGKSDAWANDAAPDQANTSVAEFNNVWRNMIGAKKITGNNVRHAIPRFNWTANTVYNAYDHMTDSNAMKNPDYQFYILTSDYNVYKCLSNNYSSNSTVMPTSTITTTHVQTSDGYIWKYMYTLSADEQLRFLTSSFMPVKTLAIQDSSTQWAVQQNAIRGAIHVIEVTDGGTSYTANDVSVVITGDGSDANAYALINTTSNTVSSIVVTNLGYDYTYATVTLNSSIGSGANARAIISPKGGHGSDALTELGGSYLIFNVQFKNNEDGIFTTHNDYRQIVIMEDPYAYGTTNVFSSAAASQLTNLTLNGISAEYVEDEWVYQGTSLSTASFKGVVTEWDSTNNIIRLSQTEGIANKDLLVGANTAASRFVSLIDTPDMQPYTGKLLYIDNLSPVERAIDQTEDYKIVLNF
;
A
#
# COMPACT_ATOMS: atom_id res chain seq x y z
N MET A 1 -34.77 14.03 -15.44
CA MET A 1 -33.58 14.45 -14.68
C MET A 1 -32.39 13.82 -15.39
N THR A 2 -31.76 14.56 -16.29
CA THR A 2 -30.51 14.14 -16.92
C THR A 2 -29.46 14.09 -15.81
N LEU A 3 -29.02 12.89 -15.43
CA LEU A 3 -27.94 12.70 -14.49
C LEU A 3 -26.72 13.44 -15.04
N LEU A 4 -26.33 14.53 -14.39
CA LEU A 4 -25.04 15.15 -14.63
C LEU A 4 -23.98 14.09 -14.31
N SER A 5 -23.23 13.65 -15.32
CA SER A 5 -22.12 12.72 -15.15
C SER A 5 -20.94 13.46 -14.51
N SER A 6 -21.04 13.76 -13.22
CA SER A 6 -19.90 14.23 -12.45
C SER A 6 -18.89 13.08 -12.31
N VAL A 7 -17.61 13.38 -12.49
CA VAL A 7 -16.50 12.44 -12.31
C VAL A 7 -15.43 13.10 -11.44
N HIS A 8 -14.85 12.37 -10.51
CA HIS A 8 -13.64 12.81 -9.80
C HIS A 8 -12.39 12.31 -10.52
N SER A 9 -11.34 13.12 -10.48
CA SER A 9 -10.04 12.76 -11.08
C SER A 9 -9.16 12.01 -10.09
N LYS A 10 -8.13 11.34 -10.60
CA LYS A 10 -7.09 10.70 -9.77
C LYS A 10 -6.44 11.62 -8.73
N TYR A 11 -6.45 12.94 -8.95
CA TYR A 11 -5.85 13.90 -8.03
C TYR A 11 -6.59 13.95 -6.71
N LEU A 12 -7.90 13.70 -6.68
CA LEU A 12 -8.68 13.63 -5.45
C LEU A 12 -8.26 12.41 -4.61
N ASP A 13 -8.17 11.25 -5.26
CA ASP A 13 -7.78 9.99 -4.60
C ASP A 13 -6.36 10.07 -4.02
N VAL A 14 -5.41 10.57 -4.82
CA VAL A 14 -4.02 10.81 -4.37
C VAL A 14 -3.97 11.86 -3.25
N PHE A 15 -4.83 12.89 -3.31
CA PHE A 15 -4.91 13.91 -2.27
C PHE A 15 -5.39 13.31 -0.94
N VAL A 16 -6.47 12.52 -0.95
CA VAL A 16 -7.00 11.85 0.26
C VAL A 16 -5.94 10.91 0.85
N ALA A 17 -5.30 10.07 0.04
CA ALA A 17 -4.23 9.19 0.48
C ALA A 17 -3.05 9.95 1.11
N LYS A 18 -2.66 11.10 0.53
CA LYS A 18 -1.63 11.98 1.09
C LYS A 18 -2.04 12.53 2.46
N GLN A 19 -3.29 12.94 2.63
CA GLN A 19 -3.79 13.45 3.93
C GLN A 19 -3.74 12.36 5.00
N VAL A 20 -4.22 11.15 4.71
CA VAL A 20 -4.18 10.02 5.66
C VAL A 20 -2.74 9.66 6.05
N LYS A 21 -1.83 9.60 5.09
CA LYS A 21 -0.41 9.34 5.41
C LYS A 21 0.19 10.47 6.26
N THR A 22 -0.17 11.72 5.98
CA THR A 22 0.35 12.90 6.70
C THR A 22 -0.13 12.92 8.14
N SER A 23 -1.42 12.66 8.41
CA SER A 23 -1.96 12.63 9.78
C SER A 23 -1.25 11.59 10.66
N ILE A 24 -0.95 10.42 10.12
CA ILE A 24 -0.18 9.36 10.80
C ILE A 24 1.27 9.80 11.05
N SER A 25 1.85 10.61 10.16
CA SER A 25 3.27 10.98 10.21
C SER A 25 3.56 12.18 11.09
N GLN A 26 2.61 13.11 11.27
CA GLN A 26 2.80 14.37 11.99
C GLN A 26 2.38 14.34 13.46
N ALA A 27 2.02 13.16 13.99
CA ALA A 27 1.51 12.96 15.35
C ALA A 27 0.18 13.68 15.63
N ASP A 28 -0.57 14.06 14.59
CA ASP A 28 -1.94 14.58 14.72
C ASP A 28 -2.90 13.50 15.21
N SER A 29 -2.68 12.25 14.77
CA SER A 29 -3.41 11.06 15.20
C SER A 29 -2.43 9.97 15.65
N ASN A 30 -2.78 9.24 16.71
CA ASN A 30 -2.08 8.03 17.14
C ASN A 30 -2.84 6.82 16.61
N VAL A 31 -2.26 6.16 15.60
CA VAL A 31 -2.86 4.99 14.98
C VAL A 31 -2.11 3.75 15.42
N TYR A 32 -2.82 2.67 15.74
CA TYR A 32 -2.28 1.41 16.23
C TYR A 32 -2.77 0.24 15.39
N LEU A 33 -1.89 -0.73 15.14
CA LEU A 33 -2.28 -2.08 14.77
C LEU A 33 -2.44 -2.89 16.05
N THR A 34 -3.64 -3.40 16.30
CA THR A 34 -3.93 -4.28 17.43
C THR A 34 -4.04 -5.72 16.97
N PHE A 35 -3.83 -6.65 17.89
CA PHE A 35 -4.04 -8.08 17.68
C PHE A 35 -4.80 -8.66 18.86
N GLY A 36 -5.60 -9.69 18.61
CA GLY A 36 -6.39 -10.35 19.64
C GLY A 36 -7.25 -11.48 19.12
N LYS A 37 -8.23 -11.86 19.93
CA LYS A 37 -9.12 -13.01 19.72
C LYS A 37 -8.35 -14.33 19.71
N SER A 38 -8.06 -14.83 20.91
CA SER A 38 -7.53 -16.18 21.11
C SER A 38 -8.59 -17.25 20.85
N ASP A 39 -9.87 -16.99 21.16
CA ASP A 39 -10.91 -17.99 20.91
C ASP A 39 -11.04 -18.37 19.43
N ALA A 40 -11.12 -19.68 19.17
CA ALA A 40 -11.31 -20.25 17.84
C ALA A 40 -12.55 -19.71 17.11
N TRP A 41 -12.45 -19.59 15.78
CA TRP A 41 -13.64 -19.47 14.95
C TRP A 41 -14.41 -20.79 14.94
N ALA A 42 -15.67 -20.76 14.49
CA ALA A 42 -16.41 -22.00 14.23
C ALA A 42 -15.67 -22.89 13.21
N ASN A 43 -14.92 -22.27 12.28
CA ASN A 43 -13.97 -22.92 11.39
C ASN A 43 -12.75 -22.02 11.16
N ASP A 44 -11.60 -22.35 11.75
CA ASP A 44 -10.37 -21.56 11.62
C ASP A 44 -9.77 -21.52 10.20
N ALA A 45 -10.13 -22.48 9.35
CA ALA A 45 -9.75 -22.47 7.94
C ALA A 45 -10.64 -21.54 7.08
N ALA A 46 -11.74 -21.06 7.64
CA ALA A 46 -12.64 -20.10 7.03
C ALA A 46 -13.17 -19.13 8.10
N PRO A 47 -12.33 -18.18 8.56
CA PRO A 47 -12.72 -17.14 9.51
C PRO A 47 -14.00 -16.43 9.11
N ASP A 48 -14.78 -15.98 10.09
CA ASP A 48 -15.99 -15.21 9.84
C ASP A 48 -15.66 -13.91 9.10
N GLN A 49 -16.58 -13.45 8.24
CA GLN A 49 -16.39 -12.19 7.53
C GLN A 49 -16.31 -11.03 8.53
N ALA A 50 -15.27 -10.20 8.41
CA ALA A 50 -15.13 -8.98 9.20
C ALA A 50 -16.32 -8.03 8.99
N ASN A 51 -16.76 -7.37 10.07
CA ASN A 51 -17.79 -6.33 10.04
C ASN A 51 -17.41 -5.20 10.99
N THR A 52 -18.06 -4.04 10.91
CA THR A 52 -17.73 -2.86 11.72
C THR A 52 -18.90 -2.40 12.59
N SER A 53 -19.78 -3.34 12.99
CA SER A 53 -20.89 -3.04 13.87
C SER A 53 -20.41 -2.57 15.25
N VAL A 54 -21.28 -1.88 16.00
CA VAL A 54 -20.98 -1.49 17.39
C VAL A 54 -20.71 -2.71 18.27
N ALA A 55 -21.40 -3.82 18.02
CA ALA A 55 -21.15 -5.07 18.71
C ALA A 55 -19.74 -5.60 18.42
N GLU A 56 -19.30 -5.54 17.16
CA GLU A 56 -17.95 -5.95 16.79
C GLU A 56 -16.89 -5.03 17.37
N PHE A 57 -17.10 -3.72 17.38
CA PHE A 57 -16.20 -2.79 18.08
C PHE A 57 -16.02 -3.15 19.56
N ASN A 58 -17.10 -3.51 20.24
CA ASN A 58 -17.03 -3.95 21.64
C ASN A 58 -16.31 -5.31 21.77
N ASN A 59 -16.55 -6.24 20.85
CA ASN A 59 -15.87 -7.54 20.84
C ASN A 59 -14.37 -7.39 20.59
N VAL A 60 -13.95 -6.53 19.66
CA VAL A 60 -12.54 -6.18 19.41
C VAL A 60 -11.89 -5.76 20.72
N TRP A 61 -12.50 -4.84 21.47
CA TRP A 61 -11.95 -4.38 22.75
C TRP A 61 -11.90 -5.48 23.81
N ARG A 62 -12.91 -6.34 23.91
CA ARG A 62 -12.90 -7.49 24.84
C ARG A 62 -11.79 -8.48 24.50
N ASN A 63 -11.54 -8.70 23.21
CA ASN A 63 -10.64 -9.72 22.70
C ASN A 63 -9.21 -9.23 22.46
N MET A 64 -8.97 -7.92 22.53
CA MET A 64 -7.66 -7.32 22.24
C MET A 64 -6.63 -7.79 23.27
N ILE A 65 -5.47 -8.23 22.77
CA ILE A 65 -4.34 -8.69 23.59
C ILE A 65 -3.28 -7.60 23.68
N GLY A 66 -2.99 -6.93 22.57
CA GLY A 66 -2.04 -5.83 22.55
C GLY A 66 -2.15 -4.98 21.29
N ALA A 67 -1.39 -3.88 21.29
CA ALA A 67 -1.37 -2.92 20.20
C ALA A 67 0.02 -2.33 19.98
N LYS A 68 0.38 -2.09 18.71
CA LYS A 68 1.63 -1.44 18.31
C LYS A 68 1.34 -0.21 17.47
N LYS A 69 2.03 0.89 17.78
CA LYS A 69 1.86 2.17 17.11
C LYS A 69 2.36 2.11 15.68
N ILE A 70 1.55 2.64 14.76
CA ILE A 70 1.88 2.84 13.35
C ILE A 70 2.47 4.23 13.19
N THR A 71 3.65 4.31 12.60
CA THR A 71 4.33 5.58 12.30
C THR A 71 4.36 5.85 10.80
N GLY A 72 4.74 7.06 10.39
CA GLY A 72 4.97 7.37 8.97
C GLY A 72 6.01 6.47 8.28
N ASN A 73 6.92 5.85 9.04
CA ASN A 73 7.86 4.86 8.52
C ASN A 73 7.22 3.52 8.17
N ASN A 74 6.04 3.23 8.73
CA ASN A 74 5.25 2.04 8.47
C ASN A 74 4.30 2.21 7.28
N VAL A 75 4.22 3.40 6.66
CA VAL A 75 3.24 3.68 5.61
C VAL A 75 3.93 4.17 4.33
N ARG A 76 3.58 3.59 3.19
CA ARG A 76 4.00 4.07 1.86
C ARG A 76 2.80 4.21 0.95
N HIS A 77 2.89 5.12 -0.02
CA HIS A 77 1.97 5.07 -1.15
C HIS A 77 2.29 3.84 -1.98
N ALA A 78 1.26 3.24 -2.58
CA ALA A 78 1.36 2.08 -3.42
C ALA A 78 0.55 2.24 -4.70
N ILE A 79 0.93 1.42 -5.68
CA ILE A 79 0.23 1.23 -6.95
C ILE A 79 0.12 -0.28 -7.23
N PRO A 80 -0.86 -0.71 -8.04
CA PRO A 80 -0.90 -2.07 -8.54
C PRO A 80 0.44 -2.49 -9.14
N ARG A 81 0.84 -3.74 -8.90
CA ARG A 81 2.11 -4.27 -9.38
C ARG A 81 1.89 -5.01 -10.70
N PHE A 82 2.52 -4.52 -11.76
CA PHE A 82 2.57 -5.21 -13.04
C PHE A 82 4.01 -5.64 -13.31
N ASN A 83 4.29 -6.94 -13.24
CA ASN A 83 5.61 -7.45 -13.61
C ASN A 83 5.75 -7.51 -15.14
N TRP A 84 6.91 -7.16 -15.66
CA TRP A 84 7.20 -7.39 -17.06
C TRP A 84 7.19 -8.89 -17.38
N THR A 85 6.56 -9.25 -18.48
CA THR A 85 6.45 -10.62 -18.99
C THR A 85 6.62 -10.57 -20.50
N ALA A 86 7.45 -11.46 -21.04
CA ALA A 86 7.66 -11.56 -22.48
C ALA A 86 6.37 -11.98 -23.20
N ASN A 87 6.19 -11.47 -24.41
CA ASN A 87 5.02 -11.69 -25.27
C ASN A 87 3.70 -11.11 -24.72
N THR A 88 3.77 -10.05 -23.93
CA THR A 88 2.60 -9.34 -23.38
C THR A 88 2.44 -7.98 -24.07
N VAL A 89 1.20 -7.58 -24.33
CA VAL A 89 0.87 -6.22 -24.80
C VAL A 89 0.69 -5.31 -23.58
N TYR A 90 1.42 -4.21 -23.55
CA TYR A 90 1.26 -3.16 -22.54
C TYR A 90 0.56 -1.93 -23.12
N ASN A 91 -0.09 -1.14 -22.27
CA ASN A 91 -0.68 0.13 -22.70
C ASN A 91 0.42 1.19 -22.85
N ALA A 92 0.30 2.05 -23.86
CA ALA A 92 1.13 3.25 -23.95
C ALA A 92 0.48 4.39 -23.16
N TYR A 93 1.31 5.26 -22.59
CA TYR A 93 0.83 6.52 -22.07
C TYR A 93 0.25 7.40 -23.18
N ASP A 94 -0.92 7.98 -22.91
CA ASP A 94 -1.51 9.03 -23.72
C ASP A 94 -2.12 10.11 -22.82
N HIS A 95 -1.75 11.38 -23.10
CA HIS A 95 -2.26 12.56 -22.41
C HIS A 95 -3.77 12.79 -22.58
N MET A 96 -4.42 12.11 -23.53
CA MET A 96 -5.87 12.14 -23.71
C MET A 96 -6.61 11.04 -22.93
N THR A 97 -5.91 10.05 -22.37
CA THR A 97 -6.54 8.97 -21.59
C THR A 97 -7.10 9.52 -20.27
N ASP A 98 -8.35 9.14 -19.95
CA ASP A 98 -8.96 9.48 -18.66
C ASP A 98 -8.09 8.95 -17.51
N SER A 99 -7.81 9.82 -16.54
CA SER A 99 -7.10 9.48 -15.31
C SER A 99 -7.69 8.29 -14.55
N ASN A 100 -8.99 8.02 -14.66
CA ASN A 100 -9.65 6.88 -14.03
C ASN A 100 -9.27 5.54 -14.68
N ALA A 101 -8.67 5.53 -15.88
CA ALA A 101 -8.08 4.32 -16.45
C ALA A 101 -7.02 3.71 -15.52
N MET A 102 -6.35 4.51 -14.68
CA MET A 102 -5.37 4.03 -13.70
C MET A 102 -5.97 3.15 -12.58
N LYS A 103 -7.30 3.17 -12.42
CA LYS A 103 -8.02 2.28 -11.50
C LYS A 103 -8.35 0.93 -12.14
N ASN A 104 -8.22 0.82 -13.45
CA ASN A 104 -8.48 -0.41 -14.17
C ASN A 104 -7.24 -1.33 -14.08
N PRO A 105 -7.36 -2.55 -13.53
CA PRO A 105 -6.24 -3.51 -13.47
C PRO A 105 -5.71 -3.90 -14.86
N ASP A 106 -6.50 -3.72 -15.92
CA ASP A 106 -6.10 -4.02 -17.30
C ASP A 106 -5.29 -2.88 -17.96
N TYR A 107 -5.22 -1.69 -17.34
CA TYR A 107 -4.47 -0.56 -17.88
C TYR A 107 -3.01 -0.57 -17.41
N GLN A 108 -2.21 -1.45 -18.02
CA GLN A 108 -0.82 -1.71 -17.66
C GLN A 108 0.14 -0.83 -18.47
N PHE A 109 0.20 0.46 -18.14
CA PHE A 109 1.09 1.43 -18.81
C PHE A 109 2.46 1.60 -18.13
N TYR A 110 2.73 0.83 -17.09
CA TYR A 110 4.02 0.75 -16.41
C TYR A 110 4.30 -0.69 -15.99
N ILE A 111 5.58 -0.99 -15.78
CA ILE A 111 6.05 -2.34 -15.43
C ILE A 111 7.14 -2.28 -14.35
N LEU A 112 7.23 -3.35 -13.57
CA LEU A 112 8.34 -3.69 -12.70
C LEU A 112 9.17 -4.80 -13.37
N THR A 113 10.46 -4.55 -13.53
CA THR A 113 11.42 -5.53 -14.08
C THR A 113 11.94 -6.48 -13.00
N SER A 114 12.65 -7.54 -13.41
CA SER A 114 13.35 -8.43 -12.47
C SER A 114 14.41 -7.74 -11.62
N ASP A 115 14.95 -6.62 -12.11
CA ASP A 115 15.94 -5.79 -11.40
C ASP A 115 15.28 -4.73 -10.49
N TYR A 116 13.97 -4.84 -10.28
CA TYR A 116 13.16 -3.91 -9.49
C TYR A 116 13.15 -2.46 -9.99
N ASN A 117 13.48 -2.26 -11.26
CA ASN A 117 13.32 -1.00 -11.95
C ASN A 117 11.87 -0.84 -12.44
N VAL A 118 11.30 0.34 -12.19
CA VAL A 118 9.97 0.73 -12.65
C VAL A 118 10.11 1.57 -13.91
N TYR A 119 9.42 1.15 -14.97
CA TYR A 119 9.38 1.85 -16.25
C TYR A 119 7.95 2.23 -16.61
N LYS A 120 7.79 3.37 -17.27
CA LYS A 120 6.57 3.80 -17.91
C LYS A 120 6.66 3.55 -19.42
N CYS A 121 5.61 2.96 -20.00
CA CYS A 121 5.48 2.76 -21.44
C CYS A 121 5.05 4.07 -22.09
N LEU A 122 5.88 4.63 -22.98
CA LEU A 122 5.55 5.81 -23.77
C LEU A 122 5.04 5.45 -25.18
N SER A 123 5.45 4.30 -25.70
CA SER A 123 4.93 3.73 -26.95
C SER A 123 4.96 2.21 -26.86
N ASN A 124 3.86 1.57 -27.26
CA ASN A 124 3.69 0.13 -27.21
C ASN A 124 3.80 -0.54 -28.59
N ASN A 125 4.48 0.11 -29.54
CA ASN A 125 4.64 -0.36 -30.91
C ASN A 125 3.30 -0.79 -31.55
N TYR A 126 2.31 0.11 -31.53
CA TYR A 126 0.98 -0.12 -32.10
C TYR A 126 0.27 -1.36 -31.52
N SER A 127 0.36 -1.55 -30.20
CA SER A 127 -0.20 -2.69 -29.47
C SER A 127 0.37 -4.06 -29.87
N SER A 128 1.61 -4.09 -30.34
CA SER A 128 2.36 -5.33 -30.58
C SER A 128 2.79 -5.98 -29.27
N ASN A 129 3.16 -7.27 -29.29
CA ASN A 129 3.71 -7.94 -28.10
C ASN A 129 5.11 -7.37 -27.75
N SER A 130 5.33 -6.99 -26.48
CA SER A 130 6.68 -6.70 -25.99
C SER A 130 7.46 -8.01 -25.86
N THR A 131 8.66 -8.05 -26.41
CA THR A 131 9.55 -9.23 -26.38
C THR A 131 10.88 -8.93 -25.71
N VAL A 132 11.19 -7.65 -25.45
CA VAL A 132 12.45 -7.21 -24.85
C VAL A 132 12.19 -6.33 -23.63
N MET A 133 12.66 -6.79 -22.47
CA MET A 133 12.58 -6.04 -21.22
C MET A 133 13.54 -4.84 -21.24
N PRO A 134 13.12 -3.63 -20.82
CA PRO A 134 14.02 -2.49 -20.74
C PRO A 134 15.01 -2.63 -19.58
N THR A 135 16.29 -2.29 -19.81
CA THR A 135 17.37 -2.36 -18.82
C THR A 135 18.07 -1.02 -18.55
N SER A 136 17.88 -0.02 -19.43
CA SER A 136 18.55 1.27 -19.32
C SER A 136 17.94 2.15 -18.22
N THR A 137 18.76 2.54 -17.26
CA THR A 137 18.38 3.48 -16.18
C THR A 137 18.66 4.95 -16.55
N ILE A 138 18.67 5.28 -17.85
CA ILE A 138 18.93 6.65 -18.31
C ILE A 138 17.86 7.62 -17.79
N THR A 139 18.31 8.69 -17.14
CA THR A 139 17.40 9.63 -16.46
C THR A 139 17.01 10.81 -17.33
N THR A 140 17.82 11.14 -18.35
CA THR A 140 17.65 12.34 -19.21
C THR A 140 16.68 12.13 -20.38
N THR A 141 16.43 10.90 -20.81
CA THR A 141 15.54 10.61 -21.94
C THR A 141 14.87 9.24 -21.79
N HIS A 142 14.16 8.79 -22.83
CA HIS A 142 13.57 7.47 -22.97
C HIS A 142 14.49 6.50 -23.73
N VAL A 143 14.21 5.20 -23.69
CA VAL A 143 14.91 4.18 -24.46
C VAL A 143 13.93 3.43 -25.35
N GLN A 144 14.33 3.16 -26.59
CA GLN A 144 13.60 2.26 -27.47
C GLN A 144 14.26 0.87 -27.44
N THR A 145 13.49 -0.16 -27.13
CA THR A 145 13.93 -1.56 -27.19
C THR A 145 13.81 -2.09 -28.62
N SER A 146 14.51 -3.19 -28.95
CA SER A 146 14.53 -3.72 -30.32
C SER A 146 13.19 -4.28 -30.82
N ASP A 147 12.22 -4.46 -29.93
CA ASP A 147 10.84 -4.82 -30.23
C ASP A 147 9.96 -3.59 -30.57
N GLY A 148 10.55 -2.40 -30.62
CA GLY A 148 9.91 -1.15 -30.99
C GLY A 148 9.24 -0.40 -29.84
N TYR A 149 9.17 -0.98 -28.64
CA TYR A 149 8.62 -0.30 -27.47
C TYR A 149 9.51 0.87 -27.04
N ILE A 150 8.88 1.94 -26.55
CA ILE A 150 9.58 3.07 -25.95
C ILE A 150 9.26 3.12 -24.46
N TRP A 151 10.30 2.98 -23.64
CA TRP A 151 10.22 2.95 -22.19
C TRP A 151 10.92 4.14 -21.57
N LYS A 152 10.34 4.69 -20.50
CA LYS A 152 10.97 5.70 -19.64
C LYS A 152 11.22 5.12 -18.27
N TYR A 153 12.49 5.10 -17.86
CA TYR A 153 12.89 4.77 -16.50
C TYR A 153 12.33 5.81 -15.51
N MET A 154 11.69 5.33 -14.44
CA MET A 154 11.06 6.17 -13.41
C MET A 154 11.88 6.14 -12.12
N TYR A 155 12.09 4.95 -11.55
CA TYR A 155 12.85 4.73 -10.31
C TYR A 155 13.17 3.24 -10.12
N THR A 156 14.03 2.92 -9.15
CA THR A 156 14.30 1.56 -8.67
C THR A 156 13.77 1.43 -7.25
N LEU A 157 13.13 0.31 -6.93
CA LEU A 157 12.76 0.01 -5.55
C LEU A 157 14.01 -0.27 -4.71
N SER A 158 14.15 0.41 -3.58
CA SER A 158 15.22 0.11 -2.62
C SER A 158 15.00 -1.27 -1.96
N ALA A 159 16.06 -1.88 -1.44
CA ALA A 159 15.95 -3.18 -0.76
C ALA A 159 14.99 -3.15 0.45
N ASP A 160 14.94 -2.04 1.20
CA ASP A 160 13.99 -1.84 2.31
C ASP A 160 12.54 -1.80 1.79
N GLU A 161 12.29 -1.09 0.68
CA GLU A 161 10.98 -1.03 0.05
C GLU A 161 10.53 -2.38 -0.50
N GLN A 162 11.45 -3.15 -1.08
CA GLN A 162 11.18 -4.51 -1.55
C GLN A 162 10.78 -5.42 -0.38
N LEU A 163 11.53 -5.38 0.73
CA LEU A 163 11.26 -6.23 1.88
C LEU A 163 9.91 -5.88 2.53
N ARG A 164 9.66 -4.59 2.74
CA ARG A 164 8.57 -4.10 3.60
C ARG A 164 7.29 -3.74 2.87
N PHE A 165 7.39 -3.30 1.62
CA PHE A 165 6.27 -2.65 0.93
C PHE A 165 5.97 -3.23 -0.46
N LEU A 166 6.61 -4.33 -0.84
CA LEU A 166 6.26 -5.10 -2.02
C LEU A 166 5.39 -6.30 -1.65
N THR A 167 4.31 -6.51 -2.40
CA THR A 167 3.45 -7.70 -2.32
C THR A 167 3.34 -8.36 -3.70
N SER A 168 2.54 -9.43 -3.82
CA SER A 168 2.22 -10.03 -5.11
C SER A 168 1.46 -9.07 -6.04
N SER A 169 0.69 -8.15 -5.46
CA SER A 169 -0.29 -7.34 -6.20
C SER A 169 -0.04 -5.84 -6.13
N PHE A 170 0.81 -5.36 -5.22
CA PHE A 170 1.11 -3.94 -5.02
C PHE A 170 2.61 -3.69 -4.86
N MET A 171 3.05 -2.51 -5.29
CA MET A 171 4.41 -2.02 -5.15
C MET A 171 4.42 -0.57 -4.65
N PRO A 172 5.44 -0.13 -3.91
CA PRO A 172 5.45 1.21 -3.36
C PRO A 172 5.84 2.23 -4.44
N VAL A 173 5.29 3.44 -4.31
CA VAL A 173 5.62 4.57 -5.17
C VAL A 173 5.82 5.82 -4.30
N LYS A 174 6.73 6.70 -4.70
CA LYS A 174 6.94 7.99 -4.04
C LYS A 174 7.37 9.04 -5.04
N THR A 175 7.24 10.30 -4.63
CA THR A 175 7.94 11.45 -5.21
C THR A 175 8.80 12.03 -4.10
N LEU A 176 10.07 12.25 -4.39
CA LEU A 176 11.04 12.75 -3.41
C LEU A 176 10.85 14.27 -3.25
N ALA A 177 10.72 14.72 -1.99
CA ALA A 177 10.67 16.13 -1.65
C ALA A 177 12.05 16.71 -1.29
N ILE A 178 13.03 15.85 -1.01
CA ILE A 178 14.38 16.21 -0.58
C ILE A 178 15.38 15.44 -1.43
N GLN A 179 16.46 16.11 -1.85
CA GLN A 179 17.54 15.50 -2.61
C GLN A 179 18.22 14.39 -1.79
N ASP A 180 18.23 13.18 -2.34
CA ASP A 180 18.86 11.99 -1.74
C ASP A 180 19.96 11.38 -2.63
N SER A 181 20.31 12.05 -3.73
CA SER A 181 21.27 11.58 -4.74
C SER A 181 20.89 10.28 -5.46
N SER A 182 19.63 9.84 -5.34
CA SER A 182 19.12 8.67 -6.07
C SER A 182 18.93 8.95 -7.56
N THR A 183 18.87 7.89 -8.35
CA THR A 183 18.48 7.97 -9.78
C THR A 183 17.06 8.50 -9.94
N GLN A 184 16.17 8.25 -8.97
CA GLN A 184 14.82 8.83 -8.95
C GLN A 184 14.87 10.36 -8.83
N TRP A 185 15.71 10.91 -7.94
CA TRP A 185 15.89 12.36 -7.85
C TRP A 185 16.38 12.94 -9.17
N ALA A 186 17.35 12.29 -9.82
CA ALA A 186 17.83 12.70 -11.13
C ALA A 186 16.74 12.64 -12.21
N VAL A 187 15.85 11.64 -12.20
CA VAL A 187 14.68 11.57 -13.10
C VAL A 187 13.75 12.77 -12.87
N GLN A 188 13.46 13.12 -11.61
CA GLN A 188 12.60 14.28 -11.29
C GLN A 188 13.19 15.60 -11.81
N GLN A 189 14.50 15.79 -11.67
CA GLN A 189 15.17 17.02 -12.11
C GLN A 189 15.33 17.12 -13.62
N ASN A 190 15.47 15.98 -14.31
CA ASN A 190 15.60 15.92 -15.76
C ASN A 190 14.25 15.88 -16.49
N ALA A 191 13.13 15.90 -15.77
CA ALA A 191 11.81 15.92 -16.38
C ALA A 191 11.59 17.23 -17.15
N ILE A 192 11.20 17.11 -18.42
CA ILE A 192 10.96 18.25 -19.31
C ILE A 192 9.46 18.44 -19.44
N ARG A 193 8.97 19.57 -18.94
CA ARG A 193 7.54 19.90 -19.00
C ARG A 193 7.03 20.07 -20.42
N GLY A 194 5.87 19.49 -20.71
CA GLY A 194 5.22 19.63 -22.02
C GLY A 194 6.07 19.12 -23.19
N ALA A 195 7.08 18.28 -22.94
CA ALA A 195 7.88 17.65 -23.99
C ALA A 195 7.05 16.64 -24.79
N ILE A 196 7.38 16.50 -26.08
CA ILE A 196 6.82 15.50 -26.99
C ILE A 196 7.84 14.37 -27.13
N HIS A 197 7.61 13.26 -26.42
CA HIS A 197 8.52 12.11 -26.47
C HIS A 197 8.21 11.16 -27.63
N VAL A 198 6.93 11.09 -28.01
CA VAL A 198 6.42 10.16 -29.00
C VAL A 198 5.46 10.92 -29.91
N ILE A 199 5.57 10.65 -31.21
CA ILE A 199 4.57 11.02 -32.19
C ILE A 199 4.01 9.71 -32.75
N GLU A 200 2.73 9.49 -32.49
CA GLU A 200 2.01 8.29 -32.93
C GLU A 200 1.51 8.50 -34.36
N VAL A 201 1.83 7.59 -35.28
CA VAL A 201 1.24 7.57 -36.63
C VAL A 201 -0.09 6.85 -36.56
N THR A 202 -1.19 7.56 -36.79
CA THR A 202 -2.55 6.99 -36.74
C THR A 202 -3.01 6.48 -38.11
N ASP A 203 -2.42 6.98 -39.19
CA ASP A 203 -2.57 6.47 -40.55
C ASP A 203 -1.24 6.64 -41.28
N GLY A 204 -0.71 5.57 -41.88
CA GLY A 204 0.54 5.61 -42.64
C GLY A 204 0.39 6.24 -44.03
N GLY A 205 -0.84 6.45 -44.49
CA GLY A 205 -1.17 6.94 -45.82
C GLY A 205 -0.61 6.07 -46.94
N THR A 206 -0.36 6.65 -48.12
CA THR A 206 0.14 5.91 -49.29
C THR A 206 1.08 6.74 -50.16
N SER A 207 1.88 6.04 -50.99
CA SER A 207 2.75 6.61 -52.02
C SER A 207 3.88 7.51 -51.50
N TYR A 208 4.31 7.31 -50.26
CA TYR A 208 5.45 8.02 -49.69
C TYR A 208 6.78 7.40 -50.15
N THR A 209 7.74 8.26 -50.47
CA THR A 209 9.12 7.86 -50.81
C THR A 209 10.10 8.35 -49.75
N ALA A 210 11.27 7.70 -49.65
CA ALA A 210 12.32 8.12 -48.74
C ALA A 210 12.71 9.60 -48.98
N ASN A 211 12.87 10.36 -47.90
CA ASN A 211 13.25 11.79 -47.89
C ASN A 211 12.23 12.78 -48.48
N ASP A 212 11.01 12.36 -48.83
CA ASP A 212 9.97 13.28 -49.36
C ASP A 212 9.03 13.83 -48.26
N VAL A 213 9.10 13.29 -47.04
CA VAL A 213 8.22 13.71 -45.94
C VAL A 213 8.91 14.72 -45.03
N SER A 214 8.32 15.92 -44.93
CA SER A 214 8.65 16.92 -43.92
C SER A 214 7.64 16.83 -42.77
N VAL A 215 8.13 16.58 -41.56
CA VAL A 215 7.32 16.60 -40.33
C VAL A 215 7.34 18.01 -39.77
N VAL A 216 6.16 18.63 -39.68
CA VAL A 216 5.99 19.97 -39.09
C VAL A 216 5.19 19.84 -37.81
N ILE A 217 5.77 20.31 -36.71
CA ILE A 217 5.13 20.34 -35.39
C ILE A 217 4.79 21.79 -35.10
N THR A 218 3.50 22.10 -34.94
CA THR A 218 3.00 23.42 -34.53
C THR A 218 2.27 23.31 -33.20
N GLY A 219 2.25 24.38 -32.42
CA GLY A 219 1.66 24.38 -31.07
C GLY A 219 2.06 25.63 -30.30
N ASP A 220 1.84 25.62 -29.00
CA ASP A 220 2.24 26.70 -28.08
C ASP A 220 3.60 26.48 -27.40
N GLY A 221 4.19 25.30 -27.53
CA GLY A 221 5.54 25.00 -27.06
C GLY A 221 6.64 25.39 -28.06
N SER A 222 7.88 25.09 -27.70
CA SER A 222 9.07 25.47 -28.46
C SER A 222 9.98 24.28 -28.79
N ASP A 223 10.73 24.40 -29.89
CA ASP A 223 11.88 23.58 -30.26
C ASP A 223 11.66 22.08 -30.52
N ALA A 224 10.42 21.58 -30.57
CA ALA A 224 10.20 20.19 -30.98
C ALA A 224 10.58 19.98 -32.46
N ASN A 225 11.32 18.91 -32.74
CA ASN A 225 11.73 18.54 -34.09
C ASN A 225 11.68 17.02 -34.26
N ALA A 226 11.30 16.55 -35.44
CA ALA A 226 11.17 15.14 -35.76
C ALA A 226 11.37 14.87 -37.27
N TYR A 227 11.60 13.62 -37.63
CA TYR A 227 11.60 13.17 -39.02
C TYR A 227 10.81 11.86 -39.16
N ALA A 228 10.25 11.63 -40.33
CA ALA A 228 9.47 10.42 -40.63
C ALA A 228 10.38 9.32 -41.18
N LEU A 229 10.11 8.08 -40.77
CA LEU A 229 10.62 6.87 -41.39
C LEU A 229 9.54 6.29 -42.31
N ILE A 230 9.95 5.81 -43.48
CA ILE A 230 9.06 5.27 -44.51
C ILE A 230 9.28 3.76 -44.62
N ASN A 231 8.20 2.99 -44.63
CA ASN A 231 8.26 1.60 -45.07
C ASN A 231 8.34 1.59 -46.60
N THR A 232 9.51 1.27 -47.14
CA THR A 232 9.78 1.28 -48.60
C THR A 232 9.13 0.13 -49.36
N THR A 233 8.55 -0.85 -48.66
CA THR A 233 7.80 -1.95 -49.28
C THR A 233 6.34 -1.55 -49.50
N SER A 234 5.72 -0.94 -48.49
CA SER A 234 4.32 -0.46 -48.57
C SER A 234 4.19 0.98 -49.05
N ASN A 235 5.29 1.74 -49.14
CA ASN A 235 5.32 3.17 -49.42
C ASN A 235 4.42 3.98 -48.48
N THR A 236 4.49 3.68 -47.19
CA THR A 236 3.70 4.33 -46.12
C THR A 236 4.63 4.92 -45.06
N VAL A 237 4.19 5.96 -44.35
CA VAL A 237 4.87 6.45 -43.15
C VAL A 237 4.77 5.37 -42.07
N SER A 238 5.92 4.86 -41.59
CA SER A 238 5.96 3.77 -40.62
C SER A 238 6.03 4.27 -39.17
N SER A 239 6.82 5.32 -38.94
CA SER A 239 7.02 5.90 -37.62
C SER A 239 7.60 7.31 -37.75
N ILE A 240 7.54 8.08 -36.67
CA ILE A 240 8.13 9.41 -36.58
C ILE A 240 9.11 9.41 -35.42
N VAL A 241 10.36 9.77 -35.71
CA VAL A 241 11.44 9.83 -34.73
C VAL A 241 11.61 11.28 -34.30
N VAL A 242 11.40 11.53 -33.02
CA VAL A 242 11.62 12.85 -32.41
C VAL A 242 13.13 13.06 -32.17
N THR A 243 13.69 14.12 -32.74
CA THR A 243 15.11 14.49 -32.60
C THR A 243 15.34 15.55 -31.55
N ASN A 244 14.35 16.43 -31.32
CA ASN A 244 14.31 17.33 -30.19
C ASN A 244 12.92 17.26 -29.56
N LEU A 245 12.87 16.98 -28.26
CA LEU A 245 11.63 16.78 -27.52
C LEU A 245 10.80 18.06 -27.40
N GLY A 246 11.46 19.22 -27.52
CA GLY A 246 10.87 20.51 -27.23
C GLY A 246 10.40 20.62 -25.77
N TYR A 247 9.68 21.70 -25.46
CA TYR A 247 9.18 21.97 -24.12
C TYR A 247 7.98 22.92 -24.14
N ASP A 248 7.25 22.96 -23.02
CA ASP A 248 6.10 23.85 -22.75
C ASP A 248 4.90 23.70 -23.72
N TYR A 249 4.78 22.58 -24.46
CA TYR A 249 3.57 22.31 -25.24
C TYR A 249 2.39 21.97 -24.31
N THR A 250 1.24 22.60 -24.53
CA THR A 250 -0.07 22.19 -23.98
C THR A 250 -0.99 21.61 -25.05
N TYR A 251 -0.74 21.98 -26.31
CA TYR A 251 -1.29 21.34 -27.49
C TYR A 251 -0.23 21.33 -28.61
N ALA A 252 -0.28 20.31 -29.45
CA ALA A 252 0.59 20.21 -30.62
C ALA A 252 -0.15 19.54 -31.78
N THR A 253 -0.01 20.10 -32.97
CA THR A 253 -0.49 19.53 -34.22
C THR A 253 0.71 19.05 -35.03
N VAL A 254 0.64 17.82 -35.52
CA VAL A 254 1.66 17.24 -36.40
C VAL A 254 1.10 17.19 -37.81
N THR A 255 1.79 17.87 -38.73
CA THR A 255 1.45 17.86 -40.15
C THR A 255 2.57 17.17 -40.93
N LEU A 256 2.19 16.23 -41.78
CA LEU A 256 3.10 15.51 -42.68
C LEU A 256 2.97 16.08 -44.09
N ASN A 257 3.96 16.88 -44.51
CA ASN A 257 3.99 17.47 -45.84
C ASN A 257 4.82 16.60 -46.78
N SER A 258 4.31 16.33 -47.97
CA SER A 258 4.97 15.51 -48.99
C SER A 258 4.52 15.97 -50.37
N SER A 259 5.41 15.87 -51.36
CA SER A 259 5.10 16.24 -52.74
C SER A 259 4.50 15.09 -53.56
N ILE A 260 4.60 13.86 -53.04
CA ILE A 260 4.21 12.62 -53.74
C ILE A 260 3.16 11.84 -52.94
N GLY A 261 3.43 11.59 -51.66
CA GLY A 261 2.58 10.80 -50.78
C GLY A 261 1.42 11.60 -50.20
N SER A 262 0.36 10.90 -49.79
CA SER A 262 -0.82 11.52 -49.19
C SER A 262 -1.52 10.61 -48.19
N GLY A 263 -2.35 11.22 -47.33
CA GLY A 263 -3.23 10.51 -46.40
C GLY A 263 -2.62 10.09 -45.07
N ALA A 264 -1.32 10.33 -44.81
CA ALA A 264 -0.75 10.01 -43.51
C ALA A 264 -1.23 11.00 -42.42
N ASN A 265 -1.55 10.46 -41.25
CA ASN A 265 -1.97 11.20 -40.07
C ASN A 265 -1.11 10.81 -38.88
N ALA A 266 -0.79 11.79 -38.03
CA ALA A 266 -0.01 11.56 -36.83
C ALA A 266 -0.45 12.50 -35.70
N ARG A 267 -0.15 12.10 -34.46
CA ARG A 267 -0.52 12.82 -33.25
C ARG A 267 0.67 12.89 -32.30
N ALA A 268 0.98 14.09 -31.83
CA ALA A 268 1.97 14.28 -30.77
C ALA A 268 1.39 13.82 -29.42
N ILE A 269 2.17 13.07 -28.66
CA ILE A 269 1.85 12.69 -27.28
C ILE A 269 2.62 13.59 -26.34
N ILE A 270 1.91 14.45 -25.61
CA ILE A 270 2.48 15.47 -24.74
C ILE A 270 2.70 14.88 -23.33
N SER A 271 3.85 15.12 -22.74
CA SER A 271 4.13 14.69 -21.36
C SER A 271 3.26 15.45 -20.32
N PRO A 272 3.17 14.95 -19.07
CA PRO A 272 2.51 15.69 -17.99
C PRO A 272 3.09 17.09 -17.79
N LYS A 273 2.36 17.98 -17.10
CA LYS A 273 2.77 19.39 -16.87
C LYS A 273 4.18 19.55 -16.26
N GLY A 274 4.66 18.59 -15.47
CA GLY A 274 6.03 18.63 -14.93
C GLY A 274 7.06 17.85 -15.76
N GLY A 275 6.63 17.15 -16.80
CA GLY A 275 7.40 16.18 -17.55
C GLY A 275 7.26 14.76 -16.99
N HIS A 276 7.68 13.77 -17.77
CA HIS A 276 7.68 12.38 -17.30
C HIS A 276 8.68 12.18 -16.16
N GLY A 277 8.19 11.66 -15.03
CA GLY A 277 9.00 11.35 -13.85
C GLY A 277 9.13 12.49 -12.84
N SER A 278 8.59 13.68 -13.11
CA SER A 278 8.64 14.81 -12.17
C SER A 278 7.86 14.55 -10.88
N ASP A 279 6.76 13.79 -10.99
CA ASP A 279 5.90 13.40 -9.87
C ASP A 279 5.40 11.97 -10.10
N ALA A 280 6.29 10.99 -9.91
CA ALA A 280 5.99 9.57 -10.12
C ALA A 280 4.77 9.09 -9.30
N LEU A 281 4.59 9.63 -8.09
CA LEU A 281 3.43 9.34 -7.24
C LEU A 281 2.11 9.63 -7.95
N THR A 282 1.93 10.86 -8.46
CA THR A 282 0.68 11.25 -9.11
C THR A 282 0.59 10.75 -10.56
N GLU A 283 1.73 10.62 -11.23
CA GLU A 283 1.81 10.16 -12.61
C GLU A 283 1.42 8.68 -12.74
N LEU A 284 1.82 7.84 -11.79
CA LEU A 284 1.50 6.40 -11.77
C LEU A 284 0.22 6.06 -11.00
N GLY A 285 -0.43 7.05 -10.36
CA GLY A 285 -1.71 6.88 -9.69
C GLY A 285 -1.62 6.27 -8.29
N GLY A 286 -0.65 6.69 -7.47
CA GLY A 286 -0.44 6.17 -6.11
C GLY A 286 -1.48 6.62 -5.08
N SER A 287 -2.73 6.22 -5.27
CA SER A 287 -3.85 6.42 -4.33
C SER A 287 -3.93 5.36 -3.23
N TYR A 288 -3.25 4.22 -3.38
CA TYR A 288 -3.25 3.19 -2.35
C TYR A 288 -2.24 3.54 -1.26
N LEU A 289 -2.52 3.12 -0.03
CA LEU A 289 -1.55 3.10 1.07
C LEU A 289 -1.27 1.67 1.46
N ILE A 290 0.01 1.32 1.56
CA ILE A 290 0.46 0.07 2.15
C ILE A 290 1.04 0.34 3.54
N PHE A 291 0.52 -0.40 4.52
CA PHE A 291 0.95 -0.40 5.91
C PHE A 291 1.81 -1.63 6.14
N ASN A 292 3.02 -1.44 6.66
CA ASN A 292 3.91 -2.51 7.07
C ASN A 292 4.21 -2.38 8.56
N VAL A 293 3.66 -3.31 9.35
CA VAL A 293 3.83 -3.35 10.81
C VAL A 293 4.35 -4.72 11.18
N GLN A 294 5.39 -4.75 12.01
CA GLN A 294 5.99 -5.97 12.51
C GLN A 294 5.78 -6.07 14.01
N PHE A 295 5.26 -7.19 14.48
CA PHE A 295 5.37 -7.55 15.90
C PHE A 295 6.65 -8.38 16.06
N LYS A 296 7.51 -8.00 17.00
CA LYS A 296 8.80 -8.66 17.23
C LYS A 296 8.89 -9.15 18.65
N ASN A 297 9.11 -10.45 18.80
CA ASN A 297 9.34 -11.10 20.08
C ASN A 297 8.22 -10.71 21.07
N ASN A 298 8.60 -10.12 22.20
CA ASN A 298 7.70 -9.64 23.26
C ASN A 298 7.63 -8.10 23.36
N GLU A 299 8.20 -7.33 22.43
CA GLU A 299 8.33 -5.85 22.50
C GLU A 299 8.71 -5.36 23.92
N ASP A 300 9.91 -5.70 24.37
CA ASP A 300 10.42 -5.37 25.72
C ASP A 300 9.55 -5.88 26.88
N GLY A 301 8.85 -7.01 26.65
CA GLY A 301 8.01 -7.69 27.65
C GLY A 301 6.56 -7.21 27.70
N ILE A 302 6.19 -6.23 26.87
CA ILE A 302 4.83 -5.68 26.78
C ILE A 302 3.87 -6.71 26.19
N PHE A 303 4.29 -7.43 25.14
CA PHE A 303 3.45 -8.45 24.53
C PHE A 303 3.73 -9.82 25.14
N THR A 304 2.66 -10.59 25.26
CA THR A 304 2.78 -12.04 25.42
C THR A 304 3.37 -12.65 24.14
N THR A 305 4.17 -13.71 24.32
CA THR A 305 4.66 -14.58 23.25
C THR A 305 3.97 -15.94 23.31
N HIS A 306 2.88 -16.04 24.06
CA HIS A 306 2.07 -17.24 24.24
C HIS A 306 0.72 -17.04 23.58
N ASN A 307 0.04 -18.17 23.34
CA ASN A 307 -1.26 -18.26 22.69
C ASN A 307 -1.25 -17.85 21.20
N ASP A 308 -2.33 -18.18 20.51
CA ASP A 308 -2.62 -17.75 19.16
C ASP A 308 -3.61 -16.57 19.15
N TYR A 309 -3.71 -15.93 17.99
CA TYR A 309 -4.65 -14.85 17.76
C TYR A 309 -5.21 -14.92 16.34
N ARG A 310 -6.40 -14.34 16.16
CA ARG A 310 -7.21 -14.51 14.94
C ARG A 310 -7.77 -13.21 14.39
N GLN A 311 -7.48 -12.07 15.02
CA GLN A 311 -7.99 -10.79 14.58
C GLN A 311 -6.92 -9.71 14.70
N ILE A 312 -6.81 -8.89 13.66
CA ILE A 312 -6.02 -7.66 13.68
C ILE A 312 -6.91 -6.46 13.33
N VAL A 313 -6.59 -5.32 13.93
CA VAL A 313 -7.42 -4.11 13.80
C VAL A 313 -6.55 -2.87 13.70
N ILE A 314 -6.95 -1.90 12.87
CA ILE A 314 -6.39 -0.55 12.92
C ILE A 314 -7.29 0.33 13.77
N MET A 315 -6.74 0.91 14.83
CA MET A 315 -7.44 1.77 15.77
C MET A 315 -6.78 3.15 15.85
N GLU A 316 -7.60 4.20 15.79
CA GLU A 316 -7.17 5.59 15.94
C GLU A 316 -7.52 6.12 17.33
N ASP A 317 -6.55 6.79 17.95
CA ASP A 317 -6.68 7.57 19.19
C ASP A 317 -7.41 6.87 20.35
N PRO A 318 -7.02 5.64 20.74
CA PRO A 318 -7.46 5.08 22.01
C PRO A 318 -6.97 5.96 23.17
N TYR A 319 -7.71 6.02 24.28
CA TYR A 319 -7.26 6.75 25.47
C TYR A 319 -6.34 5.87 26.32
N ALA A 320 -5.47 6.50 27.11
CA ALA A 320 -4.70 5.81 28.14
C ALA A 320 -5.62 5.41 29.29
N TYR A 321 -5.40 4.23 29.86
CA TYR A 321 -6.28 3.64 30.87
C TYR A 321 -6.56 4.58 32.05
N GLY A 322 -7.83 4.70 32.43
CA GLY A 322 -8.26 5.57 33.53
C GLY A 322 -8.18 7.07 33.23
N THR A 323 -7.92 7.47 31.99
CA THR A 323 -7.82 8.88 31.59
C THR A 323 -8.64 9.18 30.33
N THR A 324 -8.73 10.47 29.97
CA THR A 324 -9.26 10.94 28.68
C THR A 324 -8.15 11.41 27.73
N ASN A 325 -6.88 11.14 28.06
CA ASN A 325 -5.75 11.52 27.24
C ASN A 325 -5.52 10.45 26.18
N VAL A 326 -5.20 10.86 24.95
CA VAL A 326 -4.86 9.91 23.88
C VAL A 326 -3.58 9.16 24.25
N PHE A 327 -3.65 7.83 24.12
CA PHE A 327 -2.51 6.94 24.33
C PHE A 327 -1.46 7.14 23.23
N SER A 328 -0.19 7.28 23.61
CA SER A 328 0.88 7.71 22.70
C SER A 328 2.14 6.84 22.70
N SER A 329 2.24 5.86 23.59
CA SER A 329 3.40 4.95 23.67
C SER A 329 3.50 4.05 22.43
N ALA A 330 4.68 3.48 22.19
CA ALA A 330 4.95 2.67 20.98
C ALA A 330 4.22 1.32 20.97
N ALA A 331 3.92 0.76 22.14
CA ALA A 331 3.18 -0.48 22.31
C ALA A 331 2.31 -0.40 23.56
N ALA A 332 1.28 -1.24 23.60
CA ALA A 332 0.32 -1.38 24.70
C ALA A 332 -0.02 -2.85 24.94
N SER A 333 0.01 -3.28 26.19
CA SER A 333 -0.67 -4.49 26.64
C SER A 333 -2.14 -4.17 26.88
N GLN A 334 -3.04 -5.01 26.37
CA GLN A 334 -4.47 -4.92 26.66
C GLN A 334 -4.97 -6.02 27.62
N LEU A 335 -4.04 -6.83 28.15
CA LEU A 335 -4.32 -7.86 29.14
C LEU A 335 -4.41 -7.28 30.55
N THR A 336 -5.25 -7.89 31.38
CA THR A 336 -5.24 -7.68 32.84
C THR A 336 -4.25 -8.67 33.46
N ASN A 337 -3.21 -8.18 34.12
CA ASN A 337 -2.21 -9.04 34.74
C ASN A 337 -2.49 -9.16 36.24
N LEU A 338 -2.51 -10.39 36.74
CA LEU A 338 -2.69 -10.68 38.16
C LEU A 338 -1.47 -11.44 38.68
N THR A 339 -0.81 -10.92 39.72
CA THR A 339 0.15 -11.72 40.49
C THR A 339 -0.62 -12.54 41.51
N LEU A 340 -0.33 -13.83 41.57
CA LEU A 340 -1.01 -14.79 42.43
C LEU A 340 -0.10 -15.31 43.54
N ASN A 341 -0.69 -15.68 44.67
CA ASN A 341 0.00 -16.27 45.82
C ASN A 341 -0.55 -17.65 46.14
N GLY A 342 0.35 -18.54 46.57
CA GLY A 342 0.04 -19.90 47.00
C GLY A 342 0.50 -20.96 46.01
N ILE A 343 0.21 -22.22 46.34
CA ILE A 343 0.54 -23.39 45.51
C ILE A 343 -0.78 -24.12 45.27
N SER A 344 -1.06 -24.43 44.00
CA SER A 344 -2.24 -25.16 43.56
C SER A 344 -1.91 -25.87 42.24
N ALA A 345 -2.92 -26.41 41.55
CA ALA A 345 -2.77 -26.78 40.15
C ALA A 345 -2.32 -25.56 39.31
N GLU A 346 -1.80 -25.85 38.13
CA GLU A 346 -1.40 -24.84 37.15
C GLU A 346 -2.62 -24.45 36.30
N TYR A 347 -2.69 -23.17 35.91
CA TYR A 347 -3.68 -22.70 34.95
C TYR A 347 -3.25 -23.12 33.54
N VAL A 348 -4.21 -23.26 32.63
CA VAL A 348 -3.95 -23.55 31.21
C VAL A 348 -4.46 -22.42 30.33
N GLU A 349 -3.81 -22.21 29.19
CA GLU A 349 -4.27 -21.25 28.18
C GLU A 349 -5.69 -21.58 27.71
N ASP A 350 -6.43 -20.54 27.34
CA ASP A 350 -7.82 -20.57 26.85
C ASP A 350 -8.88 -21.03 27.87
N GLU A 351 -8.50 -21.31 29.13
CA GLU A 351 -9.50 -21.56 30.16
C GLU A 351 -10.10 -20.26 30.71
N TRP A 352 -11.36 -20.34 31.16
CA TRP A 352 -11.94 -19.28 31.97
C TRP A 352 -11.45 -19.36 33.41
N VAL A 353 -11.13 -18.21 33.99
CA VAL A 353 -10.91 -18.05 35.43
C VAL A 353 -11.97 -17.14 36.02
N TYR A 354 -12.29 -17.32 37.30
CA TYR A 354 -13.31 -16.53 37.97
C TYR A 354 -13.07 -16.32 39.47
N GLN A 355 -13.65 -15.24 40.00
CA GLN A 355 -13.79 -14.97 41.44
C GLN A 355 -15.26 -15.08 41.83
N GLY A 356 -15.55 -15.87 42.86
CA GLY A 356 -16.91 -16.11 43.36
C GLY A 356 -17.25 -17.60 43.46
N THR A 357 -18.55 -17.91 43.61
CA THR A 357 -19.03 -19.28 43.86
C THR A 357 -19.11 -20.13 42.59
N SER A 358 -19.31 -19.52 41.42
CA SER A 358 -19.34 -20.20 40.12
C SER A 358 -19.01 -19.23 38.99
N LEU A 359 -18.55 -19.75 37.85
CA LEU A 359 -18.29 -18.94 36.65
C LEU A 359 -19.53 -18.15 36.18
N SER A 360 -20.73 -18.71 36.33
CA SER A 360 -21.99 -18.08 35.88
C SER A 360 -22.42 -16.87 36.72
N THR A 361 -22.00 -16.82 37.98
CA THR A 361 -22.37 -15.77 38.96
C THR A 361 -21.13 -15.04 39.48
N ALA A 362 -20.03 -15.10 38.74
CA ALA A 362 -18.74 -14.55 39.16
C ALA A 362 -18.80 -13.02 39.25
N SER A 363 -18.12 -12.45 40.25
CA SER A 363 -17.93 -11.00 40.36
C SER A 363 -16.83 -10.48 39.44
N PHE A 364 -15.90 -11.36 39.09
CA PHE A 364 -14.85 -11.13 38.10
C PHE A 364 -14.58 -12.44 37.35
N LYS A 365 -14.37 -12.36 36.05
CA LYS A 365 -13.90 -13.47 35.22
C LYS A 365 -13.07 -12.98 34.04
N GLY A 366 -12.29 -13.86 33.45
CA GLY A 366 -11.51 -13.61 32.24
C GLY A 366 -10.99 -14.90 31.63
N VAL A 367 -10.43 -14.82 30.44
CA VAL A 367 -9.82 -15.96 29.73
C VAL A 367 -8.31 -15.89 29.89
N VAL A 368 -7.68 -17.03 30.21
CA VAL A 368 -6.23 -17.13 30.37
C VAL A 368 -5.56 -17.01 29.02
N THR A 369 -4.85 -15.91 28.81
CA THR A 369 -3.98 -15.72 27.63
C THR A 369 -2.59 -16.30 27.89
N GLU A 370 -2.06 -16.13 29.10
CA GLU A 370 -0.75 -16.65 29.47
C GLU A 370 -0.71 -16.97 30.97
N TRP A 371 -0.07 -18.08 31.32
CA TRP A 371 0.24 -18.44 32.71
C TRP A 371 1.74 -18.64 32.91
N ASP A 372 2.36 -17.75 33.68
CA ASP A 372 3.75 -17.85 34.11
C ASP A 372 3.82 -18.48 35.50
N SER A 373 4.02 -19.81 35.53
CA SER A 373 4.15 -20.58 36.76
C SER A 373 5.40 -20.24 37.58
N THR A 374 6.43 -19.64 36.96
CA THR A 374 7.68 -19.29 37.65
C THR A 374 7.51 -18.04 38.50
N ASN A 375 6.84 -17.03 37.94
CA ASN A 375 6.60 -15.75 38.62
C ASN A 375 5.21 -15.66 39.27
N ASN A 376 4.36 -16.67 39.10
CA ASN A 376 2.95 -16.68 39.51
C ASN A 376 2.16 -15.50 38.92
N ILE A 377 2.36 -15.22 37.63
CA ILE A 377 1.64 -14.15 36.93
C ILE A 377 0.70 -14.79 35.92
N ILE A 378 -0.57 -14.43 36.00
CA ILE A 378 -1.57 -14.79 35.01
C ILE A 378 -1.95 -13.54 34.22
N ARG A 379 -2.02 -13.65 32.89
CA ARG A 379 -2.46 -12.56 32.01
C ARG A 379 -3.79 -12.94 31.38
N LEU A 380 -4.78 -12.07 31.54
CA LEU A 380 -6.18 -12.34 31.20
C LEU A 380 -6.68 -11.40 30.10
N SER A 381 -7.36 -11.99 29.11
CA SER A 381 -8.19 -11.28 28.13
C SER A 381 -9.66 -11.43 28.50
N GLN A 382 -10.55 -10.74 27.77
CA GLN A 382 -12.01 -10.84 27.94
C GLN A 382 -12.48 -10.66 29.40
N THR A 383 -11.83 -9.75 30.13
CA THR A 383 -12.15 -9.56 31.53
C THR A 383 -13.51 -8.88 31.70
N GLU A 384 -14.31 -9.43 32.60
CA GLU A 384 -15.64 -8.92 32.98
C GLU A 384 -15.67 -8.74 34.49
N GLY A 385 -16.14 -7.58 34.96
CA GLY A 385 -16.13 -7.21 36.37
C GLY A 385 -14.81 -6.57 36.81
N ILE A 386 -14.61 -6.46 38.13
CA ILE A 386 -13.40 -5.85 38.73
C ILE A 386 -12.72 -6.90 39.59
N ALA A 387 -11.49 -7.25 39.23
CA ALA A 387 -10.68 -8.15 40.03
C ALA A 387 -10.46 -7.56 41.43
N ASN A 388 -10.48 -8.42 42.44
CA ASN A 388 -10.12 -8.08 43.81
C ASN A 388 -9.03 -9.03 44.33
N LYS A 389 -8.59 -8.85 45.58
CA LYS A 389 -7.55 -9.70 46.20
C LYS A 389 -8.10 -11.00 46.82
N ASP A 390 -9.12 -11.60 46.19
CA ASP A 390 -9.69 -12.89 46.60
C ASP A 390 -9.15 -14.05 45.74
N LEU A 391 -9.70 -15.24 46.00
CA LEU A 391 -9.38 -16.49 45.31
C LEU A 391 -9.81 -16.44 43.85
N LEU A 392 -8.86 -16.66 42.94
CA LEU A 392 -9.08 -16.88 41.51
C LEU A 392 -9.10 -18.37 41.22
N VAL A 393 -10.19 -18.85 40.61
CA VAL A 393 -10.42 -20.28 40.35
C VAL A 393 -10.43 -20.54 38.84
N GLY A 394 -9.67 -21.52 38.37
CA GLY A 394 -9.70 -22.04 37.00
C GLY A 394 -10.92 -22.92 36.77
N ALA A 395 -11.68 -22.64 35.71
CA ALA A 395 -12.92 -23.36 35.42
C ALA A 395 -12.69 -24.81 34.99
N ASN A 396 -11.56 -25.09 34.32
CA ASN A 396 -11.24 -26.42 33.80
C ASN A 396 -10.24 -27.14 34.70
N THR A 397 -9.21 -26.41 35.15
CA THR A 397 -8.11 -26.96 35.96
C THR A 397 -8.42 -27.07 37.44
N ALA A 398 -9.44 -26.35 37.92
CA ALA A 398 -9.67 -26.10 39.34
C ALA A 398 -8.47 -25.49 40.08
N ALA A 399 -7.50 -24.90 39.34
CA ALA A 399 -6.39 -24.16 39.91
C ALA A 399 -6.93 -23.00 40.76
N SER A 400 -6.40 -22.83 41.97
CA SER A 400 -6.96 -21.91 42.95
C SER A 400 -5.86 -21.17 43.71
N ARG A 401 -5.67 -19.89 43.41
CA ARG A 401 -4.65 -19.03 44.05
C ARG A 401 -5.25 -17.67 44.40
N PHE A 402 -4.73 -17.03 45.45
CA PHE A 402 -5.19 -15.69 45.84
C PHE A 402 -4.50 -14.61 45.01
N VAL A 403 -5.26 -13.64 44.52
CA VAL A 403 -4.71 -12.47 43.82
C VAL A 403 -4.02 -11.55 44.83
N SER A 404 -2.79 -11.14 44.53
CA SER A 404 -1.97 -10.27 45.39
C SER A 404 -1.73 -8.89 44.78
N LEU A 405 -1.53 -8.83 43.46
CA LEU A 405 -1.38 -7.61 42.67
C LEU A 405 -2.30 -7.66 41.45
N ILE A 406 -2.81 -6.49 41.05
CA ILE A 406 -3.67 -6.31 39.89
C ILE A 406 -3.07 -5.17 39.08
N ASP A 407 -2.63 -5.46 37.86
CA ASP A 407 -2.18 -4.47 36.89
C ASP A 407 -3.20 -4.37 35.77
N THR A 408 -3.64 -3.15 35.50
CA THR A 408 -4.64 -2.84 34.48
C THR A 408 -4.01 -2.75 33.09
N PRO A 409 -4.81 -2.90 32.02
CA PRO A 409 -4.40 -2.62 30.66
C PRO A 409 -3.79 -1.21 30.47
N ASP A 410 -3.02 -1.02 29.40
CA ASP A 410 -2.42 0.28 29.07
C ASP A 410 -3.42 1.24 28.41
N MET A 411 -4.38 0.71 27.65
CA MET A 411 -5.40 1.50 26.95
C MET A 411 -6.77 1.34 27.60
N GLN A 412 -7.52 2.44 27.62
CA GLN A 412 -8.88 2.48 28.11
C GLN A 412 -9.82 1.71 27.15
N PRO A 413 -10.48 0.63 27.60
CA PRO A 413 -11.42 -0.10 26.77
C PRO A 413 -12.55 0.78 26.22
N TYR A 414 -13.04 0.43 25.02
CA TYR A 414 -14.18 1.06 24.35
C TYR A 414 -13.96 2.53 23.96
N THR A 415 -12.71 2.92 23.71
CA THR A 415 -12.33 4.26 23.23
C THR A 415 -11.74 4.21 21.82
N GLY A 416 -11.38 5.37 21.27
CA GLY A 416 -10.81 5.48 19.93
C GLY A 416 -11.82 5.22 18.81
N LYS A 417 -11.30 5.09 17.58
CA LYS A 417 -12.09 4.83 16.37
C LYS A 417 -11.56 3.60 15.64
N LEU A 418 -12.48 2.76 15.22
CA LEU A 418 -12.20 1.58 14.42
C LEU A 418 -12.02 1.96 12.95
N LEU A 419 -10.83 1.73 12.38
CA LEU A 419 -10.52 2.07 10.98
C LEU A 419 -10.52 0.85 10.05
N TYR A 420 -10.10 -0.33 10.55
CA TYR A 420 -9.95 -1.55 9.74
C TYR A 420 -10.04 -2.78 10.64
N ILE A 421 -10.65 -3.86 10.16
CA ILE A 421 -10.64 -5.18 10.81
C ILE A 421 -10.26 -6.22 9.76
N ASP A 422 -9.40 -7.15 10.16
CA ASP A 422 -9.13 -8.38 9.43
C ASP A 422 -9.30 -9.58 10.36
N ASN A 423 -10.02 -10.59 9.87
CA ASN A 423 -10.19 -11.86 10.55
C ASN A 423 -9.29 -12.89 9.87
N LEU A 424 -8.39 -13.46 10.65
CA LEU A 424 -7.31 -14.32 10.20
C LEU A 424 -7.58 -15.77 10.63
N SER A 425 -6.95 -16.69 9.90
CA SER A 425 -6.65 -18.01 10.46
C SER A 425 -5.69 -17.86 11.65
N PRO A 426 -5.64 -18.83 12.58
CA PRO A 426 -4.83 -18.72 13.78
C PRO A 426 -3.37 -18.42 13.46
N VAL A 427 -2.84 -17.40 14.13
CA VAL A 427 -1.42 -17.04 14.12
C VAL A 427 -0.87 -17.30 15.51
N GLU A 428 0.00 -18.30 15.62
CA GLU A 428 0.72 -18.61 16.86
C GLU A 428 1.78 -17.53 17.13
N ARG A 429 1.86 -17.06 18.38
CA ARG A 429 2.95 -16.19 18.84
C ARG A 429 4.09 -17.05 19.34
N ALA A 430 5.32 -16.67 18.99
CA ALA A 430 6.52 -17.28 19.54
C ALA A 430 7.62 -16.22 19.75
N ILE A 431 8.52 -16.46 20.71
CA ILE A 431 9.55 -15.49 21.08
C ILE A 431 10.64 -15.29 20.00
N ASP A 432 10.82 -16.27 19.12
CA ASP A 432 11.74 -16.27 17.99
C ASP A 432 11.06 -15.95 16.65
N GLN A 433 9.77 -15.61 16.70
CA GLN A 433 8.98 -15.24 15.53
C GLN A 433 8.88 -13.72 15.36
N THR A 434 8.82 -13.29 14.10
CA THR A 434 8.44 -11.93 13.72
C THR A 434 7.24 -12.03 12.80
N GLU A 435 6.11 -11.49 13.25
CA GLU A 435 4.90 -11.41 12.42
C GLU A 435 4.93 -10.11 11.61
N ASP A 436 4.94 -10.22 10.28
CA ASP A 436 4.97 -9.08 9.35
C ASP A 436 3.61 -8.91 8.66
N TYR A 437 2.95 -7.78 8.93
CA TYR A 437 1.65 -7.45 8.37
C TYR A 437 1.79 -6.42 7.27
N LYS A 438 1.27 -6.76 6.08
CA LYS A 438 1.18 -5.87 4.91
C LYS A 438 -0.28 -5.62 4.55
N ILE A 439 -0.85 -4.51 5.02
CA ILE A 439 -2.25 -4.13 4.78
C ILE A 439 -2.29 -3.07 3.69
N VAL A 440 -3.14 -3.25 2.67
CA VAL A 440 -3.29 -2.28 1.57
C VAL A 440 -4.69 -1.68 1.62
N LEU A 441 -4.79 -0.36 1.71
CA LEU A 441 -6.04 0.40 1.70
C LEU A 441 -6.11 1.29 0.45
N ASN A 442 -7.32 1.47 -0.09
CA ASN A 442 -7.62 2.33 -1.22
C ASN A 442 -8.44 3.55 -0.78
N PHE A 443 -8.29 4.67 -1.48
CA PHE A 443 -8.92 5.95 -1.17
C PHE A 443 -9.53 6.61 -2.40
#